data_AF-A0A0E3WTG4-F1
#
_entry.id   AF-A0A0E3WTG4-F1
#
_cell.length_a   1.000
_cell.length_b   1.000
_cell.length_c   1.000
_cell.angle_alpha   90.00
_cell.angle_beta   90.00
_cell.angle_gamma   90.00
#
_symmetry.space_group_name_H-M   'P 1'
#
loop_
_entity.id
_entity.type
_entity.pdbx_description
1 polymer ?
#
loop_
_entity_poly.entity_id
_entity_poly.type
_entity_poly.pdbx_seq_one_letter_code
_entity_poly.pdbx_strand_id
1 'polypeptide(L)' 'MFEPSSKTCNVCGYKLKELSLDIREWQCPDCKNTHDRDINAAINIKKIAVGTTV' A
#
# COMPACT_ATOMS: atom_id res chain seq x y z
N MET A 1 0.95 6.86 -15.35
CA MET A 1 -0.19 6.64 -14.43
C MET A 1 0.40 6.49 -13.04
N PHE A 2 0.18 7.46 -12.14
CA PHE A 2 0.75 7.43 -10.79
C PHE A 2 -0.32 6.90 -9.83
N GLU A 3 -0.30 5.60 -9.57
CA GLU A 3 -1.19 5.02 -8.56
C GLU A 3 -0.57 5.21 -7.17
N PRO A 4 -1.35 5.59 -6.14
CA PRO A 4 -0.85 5.73 -4.78
C PRO A 4 -0.58 4.35 -4.16
N SER A 5 0.54 3.75 -4.57
CA SER A 5 1.03 2.45 -4.12
C SER A 5 1.30 2.40 -2.62
N SER A 6 1.67 3.53 -2.01
CA SER A 6 1.89 3.66 -0.56
C SER A 6 0.61 3.59 0.27
N LYS A 7 -0.54 4.01 -0.29
CA LYS A 7 -1.84 4.04 0.39
C LYS A 7 -2.65 2.75 0.24
N THR A 8 -2.21 1.86 -0.64
CA THR A 8 -2.92 0.61 -0.92
C THR A 8 -2.33 -0.50 -0.05
N CYS A 9 -3.13 -1.16 0.77
CA CYS A 9 -2.71 -2.33 1.51
C CYS A 9 -2.32 -3.43 0.50
N ASN A 10 -1.06 -3.85 0.52
CA ASN A 10 -0.60 -4.92 -0.37
C ASN A 10 -1.18 -6.30 -0.02
N VAL A 11 -1.78 -6.47 1.17
CA VAL A 11 -2.37 -7.74 1.64
C VAL A 11 -3.82 -7.88 1.18
N CYS A 12 -4.69 -6.94 1.53
CA CYS A 12 -6.13 -7.03 1.23
C CYS A 12 -6.61 -6.07 0.13
N GLY A 13 -5.76 -5.16 -0.36
CA GLY A 13 -6.11 -4.19 -1.40
C GLY A 13 -6.83 -2.93 -0.90
N TYR A 14 -7.06 -2.80 0.42
CA TYR A 14 -7.69 -1.60 0.99
C TYR A 14 -6.90 -0.33 0.65
N LYS A 15 -7.58 0.67 0.08
CA LYS A 15 -6.98 1.98 -0.25
C LYS A 15 -7.30 2.99 0.84
N LEU A 16 -6.28 3.46 1.56
CA LEU A 16 -6.39 4.60 2.47
C LEU A 16 -6.79 5.87 1.71
N LYS A 17 -7.74 6.63 2.26
CA LYS A 17 -8.09 7.96 1.75
C LYS A 17 -6.91 8.93 1.87
N GLU A 18 -6.33 8.98 3.07
CA GLU A 18 -5.23 9.88 3.40
C GLU A 18 -4.15 9.10 4.14
N LEU A 19 -2.89 9.40 3.80
CA LEU A 19 -1.71 8.91 4.49
C LEU A 19 -0.69 10.04 4.42
N SER A 20 -0.38 10.62 5.57
CA SER A 20 0.54 11.75 5.64
C SER A 20 1.99 11.29 5.42
N LEU A 21 2.81 12.18 4.85
CA LEU A 21 4.21 11.87 4.51
C LEU A 21 5.12 11.71 5.75
N ASP A 22 4.68 12.12 6.93
CA ASP A 22 5.34 11.85 8.20
C ASP A 22 5.09 10.42 8.72
N ILE A 23 3.99 9.78 8.29
CA ILE A 23 3.61 8.45 8.76
C ILE A 23 4.42 7.40 8.01
N ARG A 24 5.41 6.81 8.68
CA ARG A 24 6.20 5.68 8.17
C ARG A 24 5.50 4.34 8.29
N GLU A 25 4.79 4.13 9.38
CA GLU A 25 4.10 2.86 9.67
C GLU A 25 2.62 3.12 9.90
N TRP A 26 1.77 2.30 9.29
CA TRP A 26 0.32 2.40 9.45
C TRP A 26 -0.31 1.02 9.52
N GLN A 27 -1.41 0.92 10.27
CA GLN A 27 -2.18 -0.32 10.35
C GLN A 27 -3.38 -0.27 9.40
N CYS A 28 -3.56 -1.31 8.60
CA CYS A 28 -4.71 -1.44 7.73
C CYS A 28 -6.01 -1.53 8.55
N PRO A 29 -7.00 -0.65 8.33
CA PRO A 29 -8.24 -0.68 9.09
C PRO A 29 -9.08 -1.93 8.78
N ASP A 30 -8.91 -2.51 7.59
CA ASP A 30 -9.65 -3.65 7.06
C ASP A 30 -9.05 -4.99 7.53
N CYS A 31 -7.80 -5.29 7.17
CA CYS A 31 -7.14 -6.57 7.52
C CYS A 31 -6.27 -6.53 8.79
N LYS A 32 -6.14 -5.35 9.44
CA LYS A 32 -5.35 -5.14 10.66
C LYS A 32 -3.83 -5.42 10.53
N ASN A 33 -3.31 -5.65 9.33
CA ASN A 33 -1.86 -5.74 9.11
C ASN A 33 -1.18 -4.38 9.29
N THR A 34 0.01 -4.40 9.88
CA THR A 34 0.89 -3.24 9.96
C THR A 34 1.77 -3.17 8.72
N HIS A 35 1.89 -1.99 8.14
CA HIS A 35 2.66 -1.73 6.95
C HIS A 35 3.69 -0.64 7.20
N ASP A 36 4.94 -0.91 6.85
CA ASP A 36 5.89 0.16 6.53
C ASP A 36 5.53 0.71 5.14
N ARG A 37 5.42 2.04 5.04
CA ARG A 37 4.96 2.74 3.85
C ARG A 37 5.83 2.47 2.63
N ASP A 38 7.15 2.44 2.81
CA ASP A 38 8.10 2.30 1.71
C ASP A 38 8.15 0.86 1.22
N ILE A 39 8.14 -0.12 2.15
CA ILE A 39 8.05 -1.55 1.82
C ILE A 39 6.72 -1.85 1.12
N ASN A 40 5.60 -1.36 1.64
CA ASN A 40 4.28 -1.58 1.05
C ASN A 40 4.18 -0.97 -0.36
N ALA A 41 4.70 0.25 -0.55
CA ALA A 41 4.78 0.88 -1.86
C ALA A 41 5.62 0.04 -2.85
N ALA A 42 6.78 -0.45 -2.43
CA ALA A 42 7.65 -1.29 -3.26
C ALA A 42 6.96 -2.59 -3.69
N ILE A 43 6.22 -3.24 -2.79
CA ILE A 43 5.48 -4.47 -3.10
C ILE A 43 4.37 -4.19 -4.11
N ASN A 44 3.62 -3.10 -3.93
CA ASN A 44 2.57 -2.73 -4.88
C ASN A 44 3.14 -2.34 -6.26
N ILE A 45 4.26 -1.62 -6.31
CA ILE A 45 4.97 -1.32 -7.56
C ILE A 45 5.40 -2.62 -8.24
N LYS A 46 5.95 -3.59 -7.50
CA LYS A 46 6.32 -4.91 -8.03
C LYS A 46 5.11 -5.63 -8.61
N LYS A 47 3.95 -5.63 -7.92
CA LYS A 47 2.72 -6.27 -8.41
C LYS A 47 2.23 -5.65 -9.73
N ILE A 48 2.27 -4.32 -9.84
CA ILE A 48 1.92 -3.58 -11.07
C ILE A 48 2.91 -3.92 -12.20
N ALA A 49 4.21 -3.89 -11.91
CA ALA A 49 5.26 -4.17 -12.89
C ALA A 49 5.22 -5.62 -13.42
N VAL A 50 4.80 -6.57 -12.59
CA VAL A 50 4.67 -7.99 -12.95
C VAL A 50 3.29 -8.30 -13.55
N GLY A 51 2.39 -7.31 -13.69
CA GLY A 51 1.07 -7.48 -14.30
C GLY A 51 0.13 -8.40 -13.51
N THR A 52 0.43 -8.68 -12.24
CA THR A 52 -0.41 -9.52 -11.37
C THR A 52 -1.40 -8.62 -10.64
N THR A 53 -2.35 -8.06 -11.38
CA THR A 53 -3.50 -7.37 -10.81
C THR A 53 -4.61 -8.39 -10.61
N VAL A 54 -4.93 -8.70 -9.35
CA VAL A 54 -6.21 -9.32 -8.98
C VAL A 54 -7.34 -8.30 -9.02
#